data_AF-A0A6I3N369-F1
#
_entry.id   AF-A0A6I3N369-F1
#
_cell.length_a   1.000
_cell.length_b   1.000
_cell.length_c   1.000
_cell.angle_alpha   90.00
_cell.angle_beta   90.00
_cell.angle_gamma   90.00
#
_symmetry.space_group_name_H-M   'P 1'
#
loop_
_entity.id
_entity.type
_entity.pdbx_description
1 polymer ?
#
loop_
_entity_poly.entity_id
_entity_poly.type
_entity_poly.pdbx_seq_one_letter_code
_entity_poly.pdbx_strand_id
1 'polypeptide(L)'
;MSGAKNCPETPRQKMIGMMYLFLTAMLALNVSSEVLNGFVLVNNSMLQSITSSDARNANMYQRFKNLDADNPGKVGEWLNKALVVKQRSDEMFKYVENFKYQLVRLADGKEAKTNEIKNLDNLDVAGQYALVQGHGKELKQKLSEYKEFLKGFVNGDPVKIAMFDRNFATKGGKDGKNWQENIFEMMPVAAATTILTKYQTDIRAAEGEVVQYLMAQTDAGDFRVNKLQAYVIPVSTYVMQGDKYSAQVVLSAIDSTKIPQIMVNGRTLGRDGKLEMVCGQVGSYDYKGVIRLNSGGINRDYPFAGAYTVGAKSATVTNTALNVVYAGIENELSASVPGVAASNIQLACAGGSVSRKPNGLWTCRTNVTSGKINFSVSAKLAGGNSFVPMGTVTFNVRQLPDPRPFLTYNAGGVEKSIIEGNITLSQLNGAVIKADYVNELISANFTVVSFTLEYPNGEVLESNGSTLSAAQKNRLNQERVGSRILVRGIKAVGPDRLVRSLPLLAVKLSGR
;
A
#
# COMPACT_ATOMS: atom_id res chain seq x y z
N MET A 1 65.40 -94.66 -24.88
CA MET A 1 64.37 -95.68 -24.56
C MET A 1 63.73 -95.34 -23.25
N SER A 2 62.49 -95.81 -23.08
CA SER A 2 61.75 -95.94 -21.83
C SER A 2 60.77 -94.82 -21.55
N GLY A 3 59.54 -95.05 -22.02
CA GLY A 3 58.36 -94.50 -21.39
C GLY A 3 58.37 -94.88 -19.92
N ALA A 4 58.33 -93.86 -19.05
CA ALA A 4 58.05 -94.08 -17.65
C ALA A 4 56.60 -94.57 -17.55
N LYS A 5 56.46 -95.88 -17.26
CA LYS A 5 55.23 -96.48 -16.76
C LYS A 5 54.70 -95.62 -15.62
N ASN A 6 53.45 -95.18 -15.69
CA ASN A 6 52.70 -94.73 -14.53
C ASN A 6 52.71 -95.87 -13.51
N CYS A 7 53.60 -95.79 -12.51
CA CYS A 7 53.47 -96.59 -11.31
C CYS A 7 52.13 -96.19 -10.66
N PRO A 8 51.18 -97.11 -10.45
CA PRO A 8 49.95 -96.78 -9.76
C PRO A 8 50.32 -96.25 -8.37
N GLU A 9 49.91 -95.02 -8.05
CA GLU A 9 50.10 -94.44 -6.73
C GLU A 9 49.63 -95.44 -5.68
N THR A 10 50.51 -95.75 -4.73
CA THR A 10 50.17 -96.67 -3.64
C THR A 10 48.96 -96.12 -2.87
N PRO A 11 48.10 -96.95 -2.26
CA PRO A 11 46.96 -96.49 -1.47
C PRO A 11 47.33 -95.42 -0.43
N ARG A 12 48.56 -95.48 0.10
CA ARG A 12 49.14 -94.48 1.00
C ARG A 12 49.40 -93.13 0.32
N GLN A 13 49.95 -93.12 -0.90
CA GLN A 13 50.16 -91.88 -1.67
C GLN A 13 48.83 -91.24 -2.08
N LYS A 14 47.83 -92.05 -2.47
CA LYS A 14 46.47 -91.54 -2.72
C LYS A 14 45.83 -90.95 -1.47
N MET A 15 46.03 -91.57 -0.29
CA MET A 15 45.56 -91.00 0.97
C MET A 15 46.26 -89.69 1.32
N ILE A 16 47.58 -89.59 1.13
CA ILE A 16 48.35 -88.36 1.38
C ILE A 16 47.95 -87.26 0.38
N GLY A 17 47.75 -87.59 -0.90
CA GLY A 17 47.29 -86.66 -1.92
C GLY A 17 45.87 -86.15 -1.65
N MET A 18 44.94 -87.03 -1.26
CA MET A 18 43.59 -86.61 -0.84
C MET A 18 43.62 -85.76 0.44
N MET A 19 44.48 -86.09 1.41
CA MET A 19 44.63 -85.30 2.63
C MET A 19 45.22 -83.91 2.33
N TYR A 20 46.21 -83.82 1.43
CA TYR A 20 46.80 -82.54 1.02
C TYR A 20 45.81 -81.70 0.22
N LEU A 21 45.03 -82.30 -0.68
CA LEU A 21 43.93 -81.64 -1.39
C LEU A 21 42.88 -81.13 -0.40
N PHE A 22 42.48 -81.95 0.58
CA PHE A 22 41.51 -81.56 1.59
C PHE A 22 42.03 -80.44 2.51
N LEU A 23 43.28 -80.51 2.95
CA LEU A 23 43.92 -79.48 3.77
C LEU A 23 44.11 -78.17 2.99
N THR A 24 44.52 -78.25 1.72
CA THR A 24 44.66 -77.09 0.84
C THR A 24 43.30 -76.47 0.53
N ALA A 25 42.26 -77.29 0.33
CA ALA A 25 40.88 -76.82 0.18
C ALA A 25 40.36 -76.17 1.47
N MET A 26 40.64 -76.74 2.64
CA MET A 26 40.27 -76.15 3.93
C MET A 26 40.97 -74.81 4.19
N LEU A 27 42.27 -74.71 3.92
CA LEU A 27 43.00 -73.45 4.02
C LEU A 27 42.51 -72.40 3.02
N ALA A 28 42.10 -72.84 1.82
CA ALA A 28 41.53 -71.95 0.81
C ALA A 28 40.09 -71.50 1.10
N LEU A 29 39.33 -72.28 1.88
CA LEU A 29 37.98 -71.92 2.33
C LEU A 29 37.99 -70.95 3.53
N ASN A 30 39.08 -70.91 4.29
CA ASN A 30 39.23 -69.97 5.39
C ASN A 30 39.59 -68.57 4.87
N VAL A 31 38.93 -67.55 5.43
CA VAL A 31 39.20 -66.15 5.09
C VAL A 31 40.44 -65.67 5.84
N SER A 32 41.31 -64.89 5.19
CA SER A 32 42.53 -64.39 5.84
C SER A 32 42.20 -63.44 7.00
N SER A 33 42.98 -63.52 8.09
CA SER A 33 42.76 -62.68 9.28
C SER A 33 42.85 -61.18 8.98
N GLU A 34 43.66 -60.79 7.99
CA GLU A 34 43.76 -59.40 7.52
C GLU A 34 42.45 -58.89 6.91
N VAL A 35 41.77 -59.72 6.12
CA VAL A 35 40.46 -59.38 5.53
C VAL A 35 39.39 -59.28 6.62
N LEU A 36 39.41 -60.17 7.60
CA LEU A 36 38.49 -60.12 8.76
C LEU A 36 38.71 -58.86 9.61
N ASN A 37 39.96 -58.48 9.87
CA ASN A 37 40.30 -57.22 10.54
C ASN A 37 39.84 -55.99 9.73
N GLY A 38 39.89 -56.06 8.40
CA GLY A 38 39.31 -55.05 7.51
C GLY A 38 37.81 -54.86 7.74
N PHE A 39 37.05 -55.95 7.88
CA PHE A 39 35.61 -55.86 8.21
C PHE A 39 35.37 -55.23 9.58
N VAL A 40 36.16 -55.59 10.61
CA VAL A 40 36.07 -54.99 11.95
C VAL A 40 36.31 -53.47 11.89
N LEU A 41 37.31 -53.02 11.13
CA LEU A 41 37.61 -51.60 10.96
C LEU A 41 36.44 -50.85 10.29
N VAL A 42 35.89 -51.41 9.21
CA VAL A 42 34.73 -50.82 8.52
C VAL A 42 33.51 -50.77 9.43
N ASN A 43 33.23 -51.85 10.18
CA ASN A 43 32.14 -51.90 11.14
C ASN A 43 32.28 -50.83 12.22
N ASN A 44 33.48 -50.65 12.79
CA ASN A 44 33.73 -49.62 13.80
C ASN A 44 33.51 -48.20 13.26
N SER A 45 33.92 -47.93 12.03
CA SER A 45 33.64 -46.66 11.35
C SER A 45 32.14 -46.43 11.14
N MET A 46 31.38 -47.48 10.80
CA MET A 46 29.92 -47.39 10.70
C MET A 46 29.26 -47.17 12.07
N LEU A 47 29.75 -47.77 13.15
CA LEU A 47 29.26 -47.50 14.52
C LEU A 47 29.49 -46.04 14.93
N GLN A 48 30.63 -45.45 14.56
CA GLN A 48 30.88 -44.01 14.75
C GLN A 48 29.92 -43.15 13.91
N SER A 49 29.63 -43.58 12.67
CA SER A 49 28.67 -42.92 11.80
C SER A 49 27.26 -42.95 12.38
N ILE A 50 26.81 -44.10 12.92
CA ILE A 50 25.54 -44.24 13.63
C ILE A 50 25.46 -43.28 14.80
N THR A 51 26.50 -43.24 15.65
CA THR A 51 26.56 -42.33 16.82
C THR A 51 26.42 -40.87 16.38
N SER A 52 27.08 -40.50 15.29
CA SER A 52 27.03 -39.15 14.71
C SER A 52 25.64 -38.84 14.14
N SER A 53 25.02 -39.79 13.44
CA SER A 53 23.67 -39.67 12.92
C SER A 53 22.63 -39.57 14.03
N ASP A 54 22.76 -40.34 15.12
CA ASP A 54 21.88 -40.26 16.28
C ASP A 54 21.96 -38.89 16.94
N ALA A 55 23.16 -38.36 17.14
CA ALA A 55 23.35 -37.01 17.67
C ALA A 55 22.76 -35.94 16.75
N ARG A 56 22.94 -36.06 15.42
CA ARG A 56 22.34 -35.15 14.44
C ARG A 56 20.80 -35.23 14.48
N ASN A 57 20.24 -36.42 14.47
CA ASN A 57 18.80 -36.64 14.51
C ASN A 57 18.20 -36.09 15.81
N ALA A 58 18.83 -36.33 16.96
CA ALA A 58 18.41 -35.78 18.25
C ALA A 58 18.36 -34.25 18.22
N ASN A 59 19.39 -33.59 17.69
CA ASN A 59 19.40 -32.14 17.50
C ASN A 59 18.29 -31.66 16.56
N MET A 60 18.01 -32.40 15.48
CA MET A 60 16.91 -32.07 14.58
C MET A 60 15.55 -32.18 15.26
N TYR A 61 15.28 -33.24 16.02
CA TYR A 61 14.04 -33.35 16.80
C TYR A 61 13.93 -32.23 17.84
N GLN A 62 15.03 -31.83 18.48
CA GLN A 62 14.99 -30.72 19.42
C GLN A 62 14.65 -29.40 18.73
N ARG A 63 15.24 -29.12 17.57
CA ARG A 63 14.88 -27.95 16.75
C ARG A 63 13.42 -27.99 16.33
N PHE A 64 12.92 -29.15 15.90
CA PHE A 64 11.54 -29.32 15.48
C PHE A 64 10.56 -29.08 16.63
N LYS A 65 10.87 -29.56 17.85
CA LYS A 65 10.09 -29.27 19.06
C LYS A 65 10.09 -27.78 19.43
N ASN A 66 11.23 -27.10 19.26
CA ASN A 66 11.28 -25.65 19.51
C ASN A 66 10.39 -24.88 18.52
N LEU A 67 10.42 -25.25 17.23
CA LEU A 67 9.51 -24.68 16.22
C LEU A 67 8.04 -24.91 16.56
N ASP A 68 7.71 -26.07 17.14
CA ASP A 68 6.37 -26.39 17.60
C ASP A 68 5.95 -25.56 18.82
N ALA A 69 6.86 -25.32 19.77
CA ALA A 69 6.61 -24.46 20.91
C ALA A 69 6.29 -23.01 20.48
N ASP A 70 6.94 -22.53 19.41
CA ASP A 70 6.70 -21.21 18.85
C ASP A 70 5.39 -21.14 18.04
N ASN A 71 4.99 -22.22 17.35
CA ASN A 71 3.81 -22.24 16.49
C ASN A 71 3.09 -23.61 16.43
N PRO A 72 2.38 -23.98 17.51
CA PRO A 72 1.85 -25.35 17.66
C PRO A 72 0.73 -25.68 16.67
N GLY A 73 -0.07 -24.68 16.28
CA GLY A 73 -1.18 -24.87 15.33
C GLY A 73 -0.72 -25.21 13.91
N LYS A 74 0.52 -24.88 13.56
CA LYS A 74 1.10 -25.10 12.23
C LYS A 74 2.06 -26.29 12.20
N VAL A 75 2.85 -26.45 13.26
CA VAL A 75 3.97 -27.39 13.30
C VAL A 75 3.56 -28.74 13.91
N GLY A 76 2.55 -28.78 14.77
CA GLY A 76 2.21 -29.97 15.57
C GLY A 76 1.88 -31.21 14.75
N GLU A 77 1.17 -31.08 13.63
CA GLU A 77 0.90 -32.21 12.73
C GLU A 77 2.19 -32.81 12.16
N TRP A 78 3.12 -31.95 11.72
CA TRP A 78 4.39 -32.36 11.14
C TRP A 78 5.34 -32.97 12.19
N LEU A 79 5.35 -32.42 13.40
CA LEU A 79 6.09 -32.99 14.52
C LEU A 79 5.56 -34.39 14.88
N ASN A 80 4.25 -34.58 14.93
CA ASN A 80 3.65 -35.89 15.18
C ASN A 80 4.08 -36.92 14.12
N LYS A 81 4.06 -36.54 12.83
CA LYS A 81 4.58 -37.40 11.74
C LYS A 81 6.06 -37.75 11.95
N ALA A 82 6.88 -36.79 12.34
CA ALA A 82 8.30 -37.02 12.62
C ALA A 82 8.53 -37.97 13.81
N LEU A 83 7.71 -37.89 14.87
CA LEU A 83 7.77 -38.80 16.01
C LEU A 83 7.38 -40.24 15.64
N VAL A 84 6.40 -40.40 14.74
CA VAL A 84 6.03 -41.72 14.19
C VAL A 84 7.20 -42.32 13.39
N VAL A 85 7.89 -41.50 12.59
CA VAL A 85 9.11 -41.92 11.87
C VAL A 85 10.19 -42.36 12.86
N LYS A 86 10.46 -41.56 13.90
CA LYS A 86 11.41 -41.89 14.98
C LYS A 86 11.15 -43.27 15.56
N GLN A 87 9.90 -43.51 15.97
CA GLN A 87 9.51 -44.76 16.60
C GLN A 87 9.77 -45.93 15.66
N ARG A 88 9.36 -45.83 14.38
CA ARG A 88 9.56 -46.92 13.43
C ARG A 88 11.02 -47.16 13.08
N SER A 89 11.84 -46.11 12.99
CA SER A 89 13.29 -46.21 12.82
C SER A 89 13.95 -46.90 14.01
N ASP A 90 13.56 -46.55 15.24
CA ASP A 90 14.08 -47.16 16.46
C ASP A 90 13.71 -48.65 16.57
N GLU A 91 12.48 -49.02 16.22
CA GLU A 91 12.03 -50.41 16.17
C GLU A 91 12.83 -51.23 15.14
N MET A 92 13.03 -50.69 13.94
CA MET A 92 13.78 -51.37 12.89
C MET A 92 15.27 -51.50 13.26
N PHE A 93 15.87 -50.45 13.82
CA PHE A 93 17.26 -50.46 14.29
C PHE A 93 17.47 -51.54 15.36
N LYS A 94 16.57 -51.63 16.35
CA LYS A 94 16.61 -52.64 17.42
C LYS A 94 16.44 -54.06 16.87
N TYR A 95 15.57 -54.24 15.87
CA TYR A 95 15.41 -55.55 15.23
C TYR A 95 16.72 -56.00 14.57
N VAL A 96 17.40 -55.12 13.83
CA VAL A 96 18.70 -55.42 13.21
C VAL A 96 19.78 -55.67 14.26
N GLU A 97 19.78 -54.92 15.38
CA GLU A 97 20.73 -55.15 16.48
C GLU A 97 20.52 -56.52 17.14
N ASN A 98 19.27 -56.92 17.38
CA ASN A 98 18.97 -58.26 17.89
C ASN A 98 19.39 -59.35 16.89
N PHE A 99 19.17 -59.12 15.59
CA PHE A 99 19.63 -60.05 14.56
C PHE A 99 21.16 -60.25 14.63
N LYS A 100 21.93 -59.16 14.73
CA LYS A 100 23.39 -59.20 14.94
C LYS A 100 23.75 -59.97 16.20
N TYR A 101 23.08 -59.68 17.32
CA TYR A 101 23.32 -60.36 18.59
C TYR A 101 23.11 -61.87 18.49
N GLN A 102 22.05 -62.35 17.82
CA GLN A 102 21.83 -63.79 17.65
C GLN A 102 22.92 -64.44 16.79
N LEU A 103 23.41 -63.77 15.74
CA LEU A 103 24.54 -64.27 14.95
C LEU A 103 25.79 -64.43 15.81
N VAL A 104 26.16 -63.39 16.55
CA VAL A 104 27.36 -63.45 17.40
C VAL A 104 27.20 -64.48 18.53
N ARG A 105 25.98 -64.62 19.09
CA ARG A 105 25.69 -65.63 20.11
C ARG A 105 25.80 -67.07 19.60
N LEU A 106 25.38 -67.32 18.36
CA LEU A 106 25.54 -68.63 17.74
C LEU A 106 27.01 -68.94 17.41
N ALA A 107 27.82 -67.90 17.14
CA ALA A 107 29.24 -68.04 16.85
C ALA A 107 30.10 -68.21 18.12
N ASP A 108 29.89 -67.37 19.15
CA ASP A 108 30.77 -67.26 20.32
C ASP A 108 30.19 -67.89 21.60
N GLY A 109 28.92 -68.31 21.58
CA GLY A 109 28.23 -68.92 22.72
C GLY A 109 27.59 -67.90 23.67
N LYS A 110 27.35 -68.32 24.93
CA LYS A 110 26.53 -67.56 25.89
C LYS A 110 27.16 -66.24 26.36
N GLU A 111 28.48 -66.07 26.24
CA GLU A 111 29.22 -64.85 26.64
C GLU A 111 29.48 -63.90 25.46
N ALA A 112 28.76 -64.08 24.34
CA ALA A 112 28.89 -63.28 23.13
C ALA A 112 28.70 -61.78 23.37
N LYS A 113 29.60 -60.98 22.79
CA LYS A 113 29.53 -59.52 22.75
C LYS A 113 29.53 -59.04 21.30
N THR A 114 28.58 -58.21 20.91
CA THR A 114 28.46 -57.69 19.54
C THR A 114 29.64 -56.83 19.08
N ASN A 115 30.45 -56.31 20.01
CA ASN A 115 31.62 -55.48 19.71
C ASN A 115 32.96 -56.24 19.77
N GLU A 116 32.96 -57.49 20.26
CA GLU A 116 34.16 -58.31 20.45
C GLU A 116 33.86 -59.75 19.99
N ILE A 117 33.74 -59.93 18.68
CA ILE A 117 33.43 -61.22 18.07
C ILE A 117 34.72 -62.06 18.02
N LYS A 118 34.70 -63.28 18.55
CA LYS A 118 35.87 -64.18 18.56
C LYS A 118 35.94 -65.01 17.29
N ASN A 119 34.84 -65.64 16.89
CA ASN A 119 34.76 -66.51 15.72
C ASN A 119 34.30 -65.74 14.47
N LEU A 120 35.08 -64.74 14.08
CA LEU A 120 34.81 -63.83 12.96
C LEU A 120 34.74 -64.53 11.60
N ASP A 121 35.48 -65.61 11.44
CA ASP A 121 35.67 -66.41 10.22
C ASP A 121 34.58 -67.47 10.01
N ASN A 122 33.72 -67.71 11.00
CA ASN A 122 32.69 -68.75 10.91
C ASN A 122 31.73 -68.47 9.74
N LEU A 123 31.64 -69.42 8.80
CA LEU A 123 30.85 -69.31 7.57
C LEU A 123 29.43 -69.88 7.68
N ASP A 124 29.18 -70.70 8.72
CA ASP A 124 27.94 -71.49 8.84
C ASP A 124 26.84 -70.73 9.58
N VAL A 125 27.22 -69.97 10.61
CA VAL A 125 26.28 -69.33 11.54
C VAL A 125 25.32 -68.36 10.84
N ALA A 126 25.84 -67.55 9.91
CA ALA A 126 25.02 -66.61 9.14
C ALA A 126 23.96 -67.35 8.31
N GLY A 127 24.34 -68.40 7.60
CA GLY A 127 23.44 -69.22 6.80
C GLY A 127 22.44 -70.00 7.64
N GLN A 128 22.88 -70.55 8.77
CA GLN A 128 22.02 -71.30 9.70
C GLN A 128 20.89 -70.42 10.25
N TYR A 129 21.22 -69.24 10.76
CA TYR A 129 20.23 -68.35 11.35
C TYR A 129 19.34 -67.65 10.29
N ALA A 130 19.94 -67.15 9.21
CA ALA A 130 19.19 -66.37 8.23
C ALA A 130 18.42 -67.25 7.22
N LEU A 131 19.00 -68.35 6.76
CA LEU A 131 18.43 -69.17 5.68
C LEU A 131 17.68 -70.38 6.22
N VAL A 132 18.32 -71.19 7.08
CA VAL A 132 17.73 -72.44 7.59
C VAL A 132 16.59 -72.15 8.58
N GLN A 133 16.81 -71.24 9.53
CA GLN A 133 15.76 -70.82 10.47
C GLN A 133 14.79 -69.78 9.88
N GLY A 134 15.07 -69.24 8.69
CA GLY A 134 14.15 -68.38 7.94
C GLY A 134 14.14 -66.89 8.34
N HIS A 135 14.92 -66.47 9.32
CA HIS A 135 14.94 -65.06 9.80
C HIS A 135 15.40 -64.06 8.74
N GLY A 136 16.15 -64.48 7.72
CA GLY A 136 16.57 -63.65 6.59
C GLY A 136 15.39 -63.18 5.73
N LYS A 137 14.36 -64.03 5.56
CA LYS A 137 13.11 -63.64 4.86
C LYS A 137 12.34 -62.60 5.67
N GLU A 138 12.27 -62.76 6.98
CA GLU A 138 11.63 -61.81 7.89
C GLU A 138 12.35 -60.44 7.86
N LEU A 139 13.68 -60.43 7.93
CA LEU A 139 14.48 -59.21 7.82
C LEU A 139 14.22 -58.49 6.48
N LYS A 140 14.19 -59.23 5.36
CA LYS A 140 13.89 -58.69 4.04
C LYS A 140 12.51 -58.03 3.98
N GLN A 141 11.50 -58.67 4.56
CA GLN A 141 10.15 -58.15 4.62
C GLN A 141 10.10 -56.86 5.44
N LYS A 142 10.67 -56.86 6.65
CA LYS A 142 10.71 -55.66 7.51
C LYS A 142 11.45 -54.49 6.87
N LEU A 143 12.56 -54.75 6.15
CA LEU A 143 13.27 -53.71 5.38
C LEU A 143 12.39 -53.13 4.26
N SER A 144 11.64 -53.99 3.55
CA SER A 144 10.72 -53.56 2.50
C SER A 144 9.57 -52.71 3.06
N GLU A 145 8.96 -53.15 4.16
CA GLU A 145 7.89 -52.43 4.84
C GLU A 145 8.37 -51.07 5.38
N TYR A 146 9.54 -51.04 6.01
CA TYR A 146 10.16 -49.80 6.50
C TYR A 146 10.45 -48.83 5.37
N LYS A 147 10.96 -49.32 4.24
CA LYS A 147 11.22 -48.51 3.05
C LYS A 147 9.94 -47.86 2.50
N GLU A 148 8.86 -48.64 2.33
CA GLU A 148 7.59 -48.11 1.82
C GLU A 148 6.92 -47.17 2.83
N PHE A 149 7.05 -47.44 4.12
CA PHE A 149 6.64 -46.52 5.18
C PHE A 149 7.33 -45.15 5.03
N LEU A 150 8.66 -45.10 4.87
CA LEU A 150 9.39 -43.83 4.70
C LEU A 150 8.95 -43.06 3.45
N LYS A 151 8.67 -43.75 2.34
CA LYS A 151 8.16 -43.12 1.11
C LYS A 151 6.82 -42.41 1.32
N GLY A 152 5.98 -42.94 2.22
CA GLY A 152 4.71 -42.32 2.59
C GLY A 152 4.84 -40.91 3.20
N PHE A 153 6.00 -40.53 3.73
CA PHE A 153 6.21 -39.23 4.39
C PHE A 153 6.85 -38.16 3.49
N VAL A 154 7.30 -38.51 2.28
CA VAL A 154 8.04 -37.58 1.40
C VAL A 154 7.24 -37.11 0.18
N ASN A 155 5.91 -37.31 0.17
CA ASN A 155 4.94 -36.84 -0.85
C ASN A 155 5.45 -36.90 -2.31
N GLY A 156 6.08 -38.00 -2.71
CA GLY A 156 6.51 -38.17 -4.09
C GLY A 156 7.84 -37.50 -4.47
N ASP A 157 8.64 -37.00 -3.52
CA ASP A 157 9.99 -36.46 -3.79
C ASP A 157 10.86 -37.53 -4.48
N PRO A 158 11.19 -37.36 -5.77
CA PRO A 158 11.85 -38.41 -6.56
C PRO A 158 13.28 -38.68 -6.08
N VAL A 159 13.96 -37.68 -5.51
CA VAL A 159 15.33 -37.82 -5.02
C VAL A 159 15.34 -38.67 -3.75
N LYS A 160 14.43 -38.40 -2.81
CA LYS A 160 14.34 -39.16 -1.56
C LYS A 160 13.83 -40.58 -1.79
N ILE A 161 12.85 -40.76 -2.68
CA ILE A 161 12.37 -42.09 -3.07
C ILE A 161 13.51 -42.92 -3.65
N ALA A 162 14.29 -42.37 -4.59
CA ALA A 162 15.43 -43.06 -5.17
C ALA A 162 16.51 -43.41 -4.13
N MET A 163 16.76 -42.53 -3.16
CA MET A 163 17.67 -42.80 -2.04
C MET A 163 17.20 -44.00 -1.21
N PHE A 164 15.92 -44.06 -0.82
CA PHE A 164 15.38 -45.16 -0.04
C PHE A 164 15.39 -46.48 -0.81
N ASP A 165 15.07 -46.45 -2.10
CA ASP A 165 15.15 -47.63 -2.97
C ASP A 165 16.57 -48.16 -3.13
N ARG A 166 17.58 -47.28 -3.11
CA ARG A 166 18.99 -47.68 -3.14
C ARG A 166 19.46 -48.23 -1.79
N ASN A 167 19.16 -47.55 -0.69
CA ASN A 167 19.68 -47.89 0.63
C ASN A 167 19.11 -49.23 1.14
N PHE A 168 17.81 -49.46 0.92
CA PHE A 168 17.09 -50.66 1.32
C PHE A 168 16.82 -51.60 0.14
N ALA A 169 17.73 -51.62 -0.85
CA ALA A 169 17.61 -52.53 -1.98
C ALA A 169 17.72 -53.99 -1.52
N THR A 170 16.70 -54.79 -1.81
CA THR A 170 16.67 -56.23 -1.48
C THR A 170 16.69 -57.11 -2.74
N LYS A 171 17.53 -56.75 -3.72
CA LYS A 171 17.68 -57.49 -5.00
C LYS A 171 18.58 -58.72 -4.82
N GLY A 172 18.33 -59.76 -5.61
CA GLY A 172 19.16 -60.96 -5.65
C GLY A 172 20.54 -60.71 -6.28
N GLY A 173 21.43 -61.70 -6.13
CA GLY A 173 22.76 -61.69 -6.76
C GLY A 173 22.68 -61.94 -8.28
N LYS A 174 23.79 -61.69 -9.00
CA LYS A 174 23.90 -61.96 -10.44
C LYS A 174 23.79 -63.46 -10.78
N ASP A 175 24.00 -64.32 -9.79
CA ASP A 175 24.08 -65.77 -9.94
C ASP A 175 22.74 -66.48 -9.68
N GLY A 176 21.62 -65.75 -9.73
CA GLY A 176 20.27 -66.29 -9.48
C GLY A 176 19.91 -66.46 -8.00
N LYS A 177 20.85 -66.24 -7.09
CA LYS A 177 20.63 -66.26 -5.63
C LYS A 177 19.65 -65.17 -5.21
N ASN A 178 18.73 -65.50 -4.31
CA ASN A 178 17.86 -64.50 -3.71
C ASN A 178 18.66 -63.58 -2.76
N TRP A 179 18.06 -62.46 -2.33
CA TRP A 179 18.78 -61.45 -1.54
C TRP A 179 19.36 -61.99 -0.24
N GLN A 180 18.63 -62.84 0.50
CA GLN A 180 19.13 -63.40 1.75
C GLN A 180 20.25 -64.41 1.53
N GLU A 181 20.18 -65.25 0.48
CA GLU A 181 21.27 -66.16 0.10
C GLU A 181 22.54 -65.37 -0.25
N ASN A 182 22.39 -64.29 -1.02
CA ASN A 182 23.52 -63.46 -1.42
C ASN A 182 24.25 -62.77 -0.25
N ILE A 183 23.58 -62.56 0.89
CA ILE A 183 24.14 -61.84 2.04
C ILE A 183 24.57 -62.78 3.18
N PHE A 184 23.99 -63.97 3.27
CA PHE A 184 24.19 -64.85 4.43
C PHE A 184 24.72 -66.25 4.09
N GLU A 185 24.72 -66.68 2.82
CA GLU A 185 25.23 -68.00 2.44
C GLU A 185 26.76 -68.00 2.36
N MET A 186 27.41 -68.89 3.11
CA MET A 186 28.88 -68.99 3.21
C MET A 186 29.58 -67.65 3.51
N MET A 187 28.91 -66.78 4.26
CA MET A 187 29.41 -65.46 4.61
C MET A 187 29.99 -65.49 6.02
N PRO A 188 31.24 -65.03 6.22
CA PRO A 188 31.81 -64.90 7.55
C PRO A 188 30.94 -64.03 8.46
N VAL A 189 30.87 -64.37 9.75
CA VAL A 189 30.15 -63.58 10.76
C VAL A 189 30.61 -62.11 10.73
N ALA A 190 31.90 -61.85 10.51
CA ALA A 190 32.43 -60.49 10.36
C ALA A 190 31.76 -59.71 9.21
N ALA A 191 31.56 -60.35 8.05
CA ALA A 191 30.94 -59.73 6.89
C ALA A 191 29.43 -59.55 7.09
N ALA A 192 28.74 -60.58 7.60
CA ALA A 192 27.30 -60.53 7.85
C ALA A 192 26.94 -59.43 8.88
N THR A 193 27.69 -59.33 9.97
CA THR A 193 27.49 -58.27 10.98
C THR A 193 27.78 -56.89 10.43
N THR A 194 28.82 -56.72 9.60
CA THR A 194 29.12 -55.45 8.94
C THR A 194 27.99 -54.99 8.01
N ILE A 195 27.39 -55.90 7.23
CA ILE A 195 26.24 -55.59 6.36
C ILE A 195 25.02 -55.17 7.18
N LEU A 196 24.76 -55.82 8.31
CA LEU A 196 23.69 -55.43 9.22
C LEU A 196 23.95 -54.04 9.84
N THR A 197 25.19 -53.73 10.22
CA THR A 197 25.58 -52.39 10.70
C THR A 197 25.44 -51.33 9.59
N LYS A 198 25.67 -51.68 8.33
CA LYS A 198 25.38 -50.80 7.18
C LYS A 198 23.88 -50.48 7.12
N TYR A 199 23.00 -51.46 7.28
CA TYR A 199 21.55 -51.20 7.34
C TYR A 199 21.16 -50.32 8.53
N GLN A 200 21.78 -50.50 9.69
CA GLN A 200 21.58 -49.61 10.85
C GLN A 200 21.99 -48.16 10.54
N THR A 201 23.11 -47.96 9.85
CA THR A 201 23.56 -46.64 9.39
C THR A 201 22.54 -46.02 8.44
N ASP A 202 22.07 -46.80 7.45
CA ASP A 202 21.07 -46.33 6.49
C ASP A 202 19.72 -45.99 7.15
N ILE A 203 19.31 -46.73 8.17
CA ILE A 203 18.09 -46.45 8.95
C ILE A 203 18.18 -45.07 9.59
N ARG A 204 19.30 -44.75 10.25
CA ARG A 204 19.52 -43.45 10.89
C ARG A 204 19.66 -42.31 9.90
N ALA A 205 20.33 -42.54 8.77
CA ALA A 205 20.43 -41.55 7.71
C ALA A 205 19.05 -41.26 7.08
N ALA A 206 18.26 -42.29 6.79
CA ALA A 206 16.93 -42.14 6.20
C ALA A 206 15.94 -41.47 7.16
N GLU A 207 16.00 -41.79 8.46
CA GLU A 207 15.26 -41.08 9.51
C GLU A 207 15.55 -39.57 9.44
N GLY A 208 16.83 -39.19 9.45
CA GLY A 208 17.23 -37.79 9.38
C GLY A 208 16.71 -37.08 8.13
N GLU A 209 16.80 -37.72 6.96
CA GLU A 209 16.30 -37.13 5.70
C GLU A 209 14.78 -36.90 5.68
N VAL A 210 14.00 -37.83 6.26
CA VAL A 210 12.54 -37.65 6.37
C VAL A 210 12.21 -36.55 7.37
N VAL A 211 12.88 -36.50 8.52
CA VAL A 211 12.66 -35.44 9.51
C VAL A 211 13.02 -34.07 8.93
N GLN A 212 14.12 -33.98 8.16
CA GLN A 212 14.50 -32.75 7.47
C GLN A 212 13.44 -32.32 6.46
N TYR A 213 12.90 -33.27 5.70
CA TYR A 213 11.82 -33.01 4.74
C TYR A 213 10.56 -32.48 5.45
N LEU A 214 10.11 -33.15 6.50
CA LEU A 214 8.91 -32.78 7.25
C LEU A 214 9.07 -31.39 7.88
N MET A 215 10.26 -31.08 8.41
CA MET A 215 10.57 -29.75 8.93
C MET A 215 10.55 -28.69 7.80
N ALA A 216 11.03 -28.99 6.60
CA ALA A 216 10.94 -28.04 5.49
C ALA A 216 9.49 -27.79 5.02
N GLN A 217 8.58 -28.75 5.20
CA GLN A 217 7.16 -28.55 4.88
C GLN A 217 6.46 -27.57 5.81
N THR A 218 6.98 -27.33 7.02
CA THR A 218 6.42 -26.27 7.88
C THR A 218 6.62 -24.89 7.25
N ASP A 219 7.69 -24.67 6.49
CA ASP A 219 8.02 -23.35 5.93
C ASP A 219 7.49 -23.15 4.51
N ALA A 220 7.13 -24.24 3.81
CA ALA A 220 6.68 -24.20 2.42
C ALA A 220 5.35 -23.44 2.19
N GLY A 221 4.55 -23.26 3.24
CA GLY A 221 3.28 -22.52 3.21
C GLY A 221 3.36 -21.05 3.65
N ASP A 222 4.52 -20.58 4.10
CA ASP A 222 4.66 -19.21 4.61
C ASP A 222 4.74 -18.16 3.51
N PHE A 223 4.22 -16.98 3.84
CA PHE A 223 4.46 -15.76 3.09
C PHE A 223 5.96 -15.51 3.06
N ARG A 224 6.58 -15.62 1.87
CA ARG A 224 7.99 -15.28 1.72
C ARG A 224 8.07 -13.77 1.65
N VAL A 225 8.27 -13.14 2.80
CA VAL A 225 8.61 -11.72 2.85
C VAL A 225 9.94 -11.56 2.13
N ASN A 226 9.87 -11.04 0.90
CA ASN A 226 11.06 -10.82 0.08
C ASN A 226 11.30 -9.33 -0.18
N LYS A 227 10.32 -8.48 0.14
CA LYS A 227 10.42 -7.03 -0.04
C LYS A 227 9.81 -6.31 1.15
N LEU A 228 10.62 -5.47 1.79
CA LEU A 228 10.16 -4.54 2.83
C LEU A 228 10.05 -3.14 2.20
N GLN A 229 8.90 -2.50 2.36
CA GLN A 229 8.66 -1.14 1.87
C GLN A 229 8.01 -0.30 2.96
N ALA A 230 8.54 0.90 3.20
CA ALA A 230 7.89 1.87 4.07
C ALA A 230 6.79 2.62 3.30
N TYR A 231 5.63 2.77 3.91
CA TYR A 231 4.51 3.54 3.41
C TYR A 231 4.11 4.62 4.42
N VAL A 232 3.74 5.79 3.90
CA VAL A 232 3.15 6.88 4.69
C VAL A 232 1.68 6.96 4.34
N ILE A 233 0.82 6.79 5.34
CA ILE A 233 -0.64 6.81 5.21
C ILE A 233 -1.16 8.10 5.86
N PRO A 234 -1.35 9.18 5.09
CA PRO A 234 -1.89 10.43 5.61
C PRO A 234 -3.38 10.32 5.92
N VAL A 235 -3.86 11.05 6.93
CA VAL A 235 -5.30 11.26 7.15
C VAL A 235 -5.90 12.13 6.03
N SER A 236 -5.16 13.15 5.59
CA SER A 236 -5.46 13.97 4.40
C SER A 236 -4.16 14.38 3.72
N THR A 237 -4.13 14.36 2.39
CA THR A 237 -3.02 14.89 1.58
C THR A 237 -3.12 16.39 1.32
N TYR A 238 -4.25 17.02 1.68
CA TYR A 238 -4.49 18.45 1.56
C TYR A 238 -4.78 19.06 2.94
N VAL A 239 -3.98 20.05 3.33
CA VAL A 239 -4.10 20.79 4.60
C VAL A 239 -3.90 22.29 4.32
N MET A 240 -4.58 23.15 5.08
CA MET A 240 -4.39 24.60 4.95
C MET A 240 -3.23 25.07 5.83
N GLN A 241 -2.72 26.27 5.56
CA GLN A 241 -1.68 26.87 6.39
C GLN A 241 -2.18 27.05 7.83
N GLY A 242 -1.46 26.47 8.79
CA GLY A 242 -1.84 26.47 10.21
C GLY A 242 -2.52 25.17 10.68
N ASP A 243 -2.97 24.31 9.76
CA ASP A 243 -3.53 23.01 10.11
C ASP A 243 -2.45 22.00 10.53
N LYS A 244 -2.83 21.02 11.35
CA LYS A 244 -1.98 19.89 11.73
C LYS A 244 -2.03 18.80 10.66
N TYR A 245 -0.91 18.56 9.99
CA TYR A 245 -0.73 17.36 9.17
C TYR A 245 -0.53 16.12 10.06
N SER A 246 -1.30 15.06 9.82
CA SER A 246 -1.21 13.79 10.55
C SER A 246 -1.13 12.61 9.58
N ALA A 247 -0.14 11.74 9.79
CA ALA A 247 0.08 10.54 8.98
C ALA A 247 0.65 9.40 9.82
N GLN A 248 0.32 8.17 9.46
CA GLN A 248 0.90 6.96 10.03
C GLN A 248 2.00 6.44 9.10
N VAL A 249 3.19 6.20 9.65
CA VAL A 249 4.29 5.57 8.90
C VAL A 249 4.31 4.09 9.25
N VAL A 250 4.19 3.23 8.24
CA VAL A 250 4.13 1.77 8.41
C VAL A 250 5.19 1.09 7.55
N LEU A 251 5.78 0.02 8.08
CA LEU A 251 6.62 -0.88 7.30
C LEU A 251 5.74 -2.03 6.81
N SER A 252 5.66 -2.20 5.50
CA SER A 252 4.91 -3.28 4.85
C SER A 252 5.86 -4.36 4.35
N ALA A 253 5.50 -5.61 4.66
CA ALA A 253 6.16 -6.80 4.19
C ALA A 253 5.38 -7.39 3.02
N ILE A 254 6.00 -7.40 1.84
CA ILE A 254 5.41 -7.84 0.59
C ILE A 254 6.13 -9.11 0.12
N ASP A 255 5.34 -10.06 -0.37
CA ASP A 255 5.81 -11.20 -1.15
C ASP A 255 5.59 -10.86 -2.64
N SER A 256 6.66 -10.53 -3.36
CA SER A 256 6.56 -10.19 -4.79
C SER A 256 6.28 -11.40 -5.69
N THR A 257 6.35 -12.63 -5.16
CA THR A 257 6.12 -13.85 -5.94
C THR A 257 4.65 -14.27 -5.98
N LYS A 258 3.87 -13.88 -4.97
CA LYS A 258 2.42 -14.11 -4.93
C LYS A 258 1.67 -12.87 -5.39
N ILE A 259 0.86 -13.02 -6.45
CA ILE A 259 0.03 -11.94 -6.99
C ILE A 259 -1.36 -12.05 -6.34
N PRO A 260 -1.74 -11.16 -5.40
CA PRO A 260 -3.08 -11.15 -4.82
C PRO A 260 -4.12 -10.67 -5.84
N GLN A 261 -5.36 -11.11 -5.67
CA GLN A 261 -6.50 -10.52 -6.35
C GLN A 261 -7.03 -9.36 -5.49
N ILE A 262 -6.98 -8.14 -6.02
CA ILE A 262 -7.47 -6.94 -5.33
C ILE A 262 -8.78 -6.52 -5.95
N MET A 263 -9.83 -6.39 -5.13
CA MET A 263 -11.15 -5.94 -5.56
C MET A 263 -11.55 -4.68 -4.81
N VAL A 264 -12.02 -3.64 -5.51
CA VAL A 264 -12.51 -2.39 -4.94
C VAL A 264 -13.87 -2.07 -5.53
N ASN A 265 -14.88 -1.83 -4.69
CA ASN A 265 -16.26 -1.54 -5.09
C ASN A 265 -16.80 -2.53 -6.17
N GLY A 266 -16.45 -3.82 -6.05
CA GLY A 266 -16.86 -4.88 -6.97
C GLY A 266 -16.05 -5.01 -8.26
N ARG A 267 -15.01 -4.19 -8.48
CA ARG A 267 -14.11 -4.27 -9.64
C ARG A 267 -12.75 -4.83 -9.24
N THR A 268 -12.22 -5.77 -10.03
CA THR A 268 -10.86 -6.30 -9.85
C THR A 268 -9.84 -5.30 -10.43
N LEU A 269 -8.81 -4.97 -9.67
CA LEU A 269 -7.72 -4.10 -10.11
C LEU A 269 -6.67 -4.85 -10.93
N GLY A 270 -5.85 -4.09 -11.67
CA GLY A 270 -4.69 -4.62 -12.37
C GLY A 270 -3.63 -5.19 -11.43
N ARG A 271 -2.64 -5.90 -11.98
CA ARG A 271 -1.55 -6.53 -11.21
C ARG A 271 -0.68 -5.55 -10.43
N ASP A 272 -0.68 -4.27 -10.82
CA ASP A 272 0.04 -3.20 -10.13
C ASP A 272 -0.72 -2.66 -8.91
N GLY A 273 -1.96 -3.11 -8.69
CA GLY A 273 -2.79 -2.73 -7.55
C GLY A 273 -3.21 -1.26 -7.57
N LYS A 274 -3.12 -0.58 -8.71
CA LYS A 274 -3.49 0.84 -8.81
C LYS A 274 -5.00 1.02 -8.83
N LEU A 275 -5.46 1.92 -7.97
CA LEU A 275 -6.85 2.36 -7.89
C LEU A 275 -6.97 3.75 -8.49
N GLU A 276 -7.68 3.86 -9.61
CA GLU A 276 -7.94 5.13 -10.29
C GLU A 276 -9.45 5.33 -10.48
N MET A 277 -9.96 6.50 -10.10
CA MET A 277 -11.38 6.85 -10.22
C MET A 277 -11.53 8.23 -10.86
N VAL A 278 -12.41 8.33 -11.86
CA VAL A 278 -12.76 9.62 -12.47
C VAL A 278 -13.73 10.36 -11.56
N CYS A 279 -13.33 11.53 -11.10
CA CYS A 279 -14.06 12.33 -10.13
C CYS A 279 -14.89 13.42 -10.82
N GLY A 280 -16.17 13.15 -11.08
CA GLY A 280 -17.04 14.04 -11.85
C GLY A 280 -17.82 15.08 -11.05
N GLN A 281 -18.01 14.89 -9.75
CA GLN A 281 -18.81 15.77 -8.88
C GLN A 281 -18.03 16.11 -7.60
N VAL A 282 -18.37 17.26 -7.02
CA VAL A 282 -17.79 17.74 -5.76
C VAL A 282 -18.41 16.97 -4.60
N GLY A 283 -17.61 16.52 -3.64
CA GLY A 283 -18.10 15.79 -2.48
C GLY A 283 -17.07 14.86 -1.85
N SER A 284 -17.47 14.17 -0.80
CA SER A 284 -16.71 13.08 -0.19
C SER A 284 -17.20 11.73 -0.71
N TYR A 285 -16.25 10.86 -1.03
CA TYR A 285 -16.49 9.56 -1.64
C TYR A 285 -15.76 8.48 -0.84
N ASP A 286 -16.52 7.48 -0.39
CA ASP A 286 -15.98 6.31 0.27
C ASP A 286 -15.72 5.20 -0.74
N TYR A 287 -14.71 4.38 -0.47
CA TYR A 287 -14.47 3.13 -1.19
C TYR A 287 -14.16 2.00 -0.21
N LYS A 288 -14.58 0.79 -0.58
CA LYS A 288 -14.29 -0.42 0.16
C LYS A 288 -13.73 -1.46 -0.78
N GLY A 289 -12.81 -2.27 -0.28
CA GLY A 289 -12.18 -3.31 -1.05
C GLY A 289 -11.76 -4.49 -0.21
N VAL A 290 -11.28 -5.51 -0.89
CA VAL A 290 -10.72 -6.72 -0.30
C VAL A 290 -9.51 -7.16 -1.11
N ILE A 291 -8.44 -7.51 -0.40
CA ILE A 291 -7.30 -8.20 -0.97
C ILE A 291 -7.52 -9.69 -0.68
N ARG A 292 -7.68 -10.49 -1.72
CA ARG A 292 -7.79 -11.95 -1.63
C ARG A 292 -6.47 -12.57 -2.02
N LEU A 293 -5.94 -13.42 -1.14
CA LEU A 293 -4.70 -14.13 -1.39
C LEU A 293 -4.88 -15.63 -1.13
N ASN A 294 -4.42 -16.44 -2.08
CA ASN A 294 -4.40 -17.90 -1.96
C ASN A 294 -3.07 -18.34 -1.33
N SER A 295 -3.14 -18.95 -0.14
CA SER A 295 -1.97 -19.61 0.45
C SER A 295 -2.29 -21.07 0.72
N GLY A 296 -1.60 -21.96 -0.01
CA GLY A 296 -1.73 -23.41 0.19
C GLY A 296 -3.14 -23.95 -0.09
N GLY A 297 -3.89 -23.34 -1.01
CA GLY A 297 -5.26 -23.75 -1.34
C GLY A 297 -6.35 -23.07 -0.50
N ILE A 298 -6.00 -22.33 0.55
CA ILE A 298 -6.93 -21.56 1.37
C ILE A 298 -6.91 -20.10 0.92
N ASN A 299 -8.07 -19.56 0.56
CA ASN A 299 -8.24 -18.14 0.26
C ASN A 299 -8.40 -17.36 1.58
N ARG A 300 -7.57 -16.34 1.78
CA ARG A 300 -7.71 -15.37 2.88
C ARG A 300 -8.08 -14.00 2.31
N ASP A 301 -9.06 -13.38 2.95
CA ASP A 301 -9.62 -12.08 2.55
C ASP A 301 -9.24 -11.02 3.59
N TYR A 302 -8.65 -9.93 3.11
CA TYR A 302 -8.23 -8.78 3.92
C TYR A 302 -9.03 -7.54 3.49
N PRO A 303 -10.09 -7.18 4.22
CA PRO A 303 -10.91 -6.03 3.87
C PRO A 303 -10.19 -4.72 4.18
N PHE A 304 -10.44 -3.69 3.36
CA PHE A 304 -9.98 -2.33 3.59
C PHE A 304 -11.04 -1.32 3.17
N ALA A 305 -10.96 -0.12 3.74
CA ALA A 305 -11.81 1.00 3.40
C ALA A 305 -11.01 2.29 3.43
N GLY A 306 -11.45 3.26 2.64
CA GLY A 306 -10.88 4.61 2.63
C GLY A 306 -11.87 5.61 2.06
N ALA A 307 -11.50 6.88 2.10
CA ALA A 307 -12.30 7.97 1.57
C ALA A 307 -11.41 8.96 0.82
N TYR A 308 -11.98 9.66 -0.15
CA TYR A 308 -11.35 10.80 -0.82
C TYR A 308 -12.37 11.94 -1.03
N THR A 309 -11.88 13.18 -1.08
CA THR A 309 -12.72 14.36 -1.28
C THR A 309 -12.36 15.03 -2.60
N VAL A 310 -13.38 15.39 -3.37
CA VAL A 310 -13.24 16.10 -4.65
C VAL A 310 -13.61 17.55 -4.44
N GLY A 311 -12.62 18.44 -4.61
CA GLY A 311 -12.83 19.88 -4.60
C GLY A 311 -13.29 20.42 -5.96
N ALA A 312 -14.03 21.53 -5.96
CA ALA A 312 -14.36 22.24 -7.18
C ALA A 312 -13.12 22.90 -7.78
N LYS A 313 -12.97 22.86 -9.11
CA LYS A 313 -11.98 23.72 -9.80
C LYS A 313 -12.48 25.16 -9.74
N SER A 314 -11.63 26.08 -9.29
CA SER A 314 -11.94 27.52 -9.31
C SER A 314 -10.68 28.31 -9.59
N ALA A 315 -10.81 29.35 -10.41
CA ALA A 315 -9.79 30.36 -10.63
C ALA A 315 -10.43 31.74 -10.45
N THR A 316 -9.70 32.67 -9.82
CA THR A 316 -10.17 34.05 -9.65
C THR A 316 -9.33 34.96 -10.52
N VAL A 317 -9.97 35.68 -11.44
CA VAL A 317 -9.34 36.75 -12.23
C VAL A 317 -9.95 38.06 -11.79
N THR A 318 -9.15 38.93 -11.19
CA THR A 318 -9.58 40.24 -10.69
C THR A 318 -8.73 41.35 -11.27
N ASN A 319 -9.37 42.44 -11.70
CA ASN A 319 -8.66 43.68 -12.02
C ASN A 319 -8.40 44.44 -10.72
N THR A 320 -7.15 44.42 -10.24
CA THR A 320 -6.76 45.06 -8.97
C THR A 320 -6.93 46.58 -8.98
N ALA A 321 -6.93 47.23 -10.15
CA ALA A 321 -7.23 48.66 -10.27
C ALA A 321 -8.69 48.99 -9.97
N LEU A 322 -9.59 48.00 -10.05
CA LEU A 322 -11.02 48.13 -9.73
C LEU A 322 -11.35 47.75 -8.29
N ASN A 323 -10.34 47.48 -7.43
CA ASN A 323 -10.55 47.29 -5.99
C ASN A 323 -10.84 48.64 -5.32
N VAL A 324 -11.97 49.24 -5.68
CA VAL A 324 -12.42 50.56 -5.23
C VAL A 324 -13.84 50.43 -4.67
N VAL A 325 -14.09 51.08 -3.55
CA VAL A 325 -15.44 51.34 -3.05
C VAL A 325 -15.70 52.84 -3.03
N TYR A 326 -16.89 53.26 -3.46
CA TYR A 326 -17.30 54.65 -3.43
C TYR A 326 -17.99 55.00 -2.12
N ALA A 327 -17.59 56.14 -1.54
CA ALA A 327 -18.23 56.68 -0.36
C ALA A 327 -19.68 57.11 -0.63
N GLY A 328 -20.53 57.05 0.40
CA GLY A 328 -21.91 57.56 0.34
C GLY A 328 -22.96 56.61 -0.27
N ILE A 329 -22.55 55.65 -1.11
CA ILE A 329 -23.45 54.68 -1.77
C ILE A 329 -23.26 53.24 -1.27
N GLU A 330 -24.19 52.36 -1.62
CA GLU A 330 -24.03 50.91 -1.44
C GLU A 330 -23.20 50.34 -2.58
N ASN A 331 -22.06 49.72 -2.25
CA ASN A 331 -21.17 49.07 -3.19
C ASN A 331 -21.47 47.58 -3.20
N GLU A 332 -21.76 47.02 -4.37
CA GLU A 332 -22.00 45.58 -4.50
C GLU A 332 -20.68 44.82 -4.67
N LEU A 333 -20.53 43.75 -3.90
CA LEU A 333 -19.33 42.93 -3.83
C LEU A 333 -19.73 41.46 -3.96
N SER A 334 -18.84 40.66 -4.53
CA SER A 334 -18.96 39.20 -4.55
C SER A 334 -17.79 38.61 -3.77
N ALA A 335 -18.09 37.66 -2.88
CA ALA A 335 -17.09 36.91 -2.13
C ALA A 335 -17.24 35.43 -2.46
N SER A 336 -16.15 34.80 -2.88
CA SER A 336 -16.13 33.37 -3.18
C SER A 336 -14.89 32.74 -2.54
N VAL A 337 -15.07 31.52 -2.05
CA VAL A 337 -13.99 30.69 -1.51
C VAL A 337 -14.05 29.36 -2.25
N PRO A 338 -12.96 28.95 -2.92
CA PRO A 338 -12.88 27.67 -3.62
C PRO A 338 -13.43 26.51 -2.78
N GLY A 339 -14.40 25.77 -3.34
CA GLY A 339 -14.97 24.59 -2.68
C GLY A 339 -15.94 24.87 -1.51
N VAL A 340 -16.29 26.14 -1.25
CA VAL A 340 -17.24 26.51 -0.20
C VAL A 340 -18.51 27.11 -0.81
N ALA A 341 -19.68 26.60 -0.41
CA ALA A 341 -20.96 27.17 -0.83
C ALA A 341 -21.11 28.61 -0.35
N ALA A 342 -21.73 29.49 -1.16
CA ALA A 342 -21.87 30.90 -0.83
C ALA A 342 -22.53 31.14 0.55
N SER A 343 -23.48 30.29 0.96
CA SER A 343 -24.15 30.33 2.27
C SER A 343 -23.21 30.14 3.47
N ASN A 344 -22.06 29.51 3.24
CA ASN A 344 -21.05 29.20 4.25
C ASN A 344 -19.90 30.20 4.23
N ILE A 345 -20.06 31.34 3.55
CA ILE A 345 -19.09 32.44 3.51
C ILE A 345 -19.64 33.60 4.32
N GLN A 346 -18.79 34.20 5.14
CA GLN A 346 -19.07 35.42 5.89
C GLN A 346 -18.07 36.49 5.50
N LEU A 347 -18.59 37.67 5.14
CA LEU A 347 -17.80 38.85 4.82
C LEU A 347 -17.95 39.87 5.95
N ALA A 348 -16.83 40.37 6.45
CA ALA A 348 -16.78 41.45 7.42
C ALA A 348 -15.95 42.61 6.87
N CYS A 349 -16.24 43.84 7.30
CA CYS A 349 -15.54 45.03 6.86
C CYS A 349 -15.24 45.93 8.06
N ALA A 350 -13.97 46.28 8.24
CA ALA A 350 -13.57 47.27 9.25
C ALA A 350 -13.65 48.67 8.64
N GLY A 351 -14.58 49.50 9.12
CA GLY A 351 -14.80 50.86 8.59
C GLY A 351 -16.07 51.04 7.74
N GLY A 352 -16.95 50.04 7.71
CA GLY A 352 -18.24 50.10 7.03
C GLY A 352 -19.21 49.05 7.53
N SER A 353 -20.43 49.06 6.99
CA SER A 353 -21.44 48.02 7.22
C SER A 353 -21.56 47.13 6.00
N VAL A 354 -21.59 45.82 6.20
CA VAL A 354 -21.80 44.83 5.15
C VAL A 354 -23.10 44.08 5.40
N SER A 355 -23.91 43.90 4.37
CA SER A 355 -25.11 43.07 4.41
C SER A 355 -25.14 42.08 3.25
N ARG A 356 -25.75 40.92 3.49
CA ARG A 356 -25.79 39.82 2.53
C ARG A 356 -26.96 39.98 1.58
N LYS A 357 -26.73 39.76 0.28
CA LYS A 357 -27.75 39.65 -0.76
C LYS A 357 -27.89 38.20 -1.23
N PRO A 358 -28.98 37.87 -1.95
CA PRO A 358 -29.10 36.59 -2.65
C PRO A 358 -27.90 36.33 -3.59
N ASN A 359 -27.72 35.07 -3.97
CA ASN A 359 -26.72 34.64 -4.97
C ASN A 359 -25.24 34.92 -4.59
N GLY A 360 -24.93 35.07 -3.30
CA GLY A 360 -23.54 35.26 -2.84
C GLY A 360 -23.01 36.69 -3.01
N LEU A 361 -23.90 37.62 -3.34
CA LEU A 361 -23.60 39.05 -3.39
C LEU A 361 -23.67 39.65 -1.98
N TRP A 362 -22.99 40.77 -1.80
CA TRP A 362 -22.93 41.54 -0.57
C TRP A 362 -23.03 43.03 -0.92
N THR A 363 -23.69 43.82 -0.09
CA THR A 363 -23.60 45.28 -0.17
C THR A 363 -22.74 45.80 0.96
N CYS A 364 -21.84 46.72 0.62
CA CYS A 364 -20.99 47.42 1.56
C CYS A 364 -21.25 48.92 1.48
N ARG A 365 -21.56 49.52 2.64
CA ARG A 365 -21.58 50.97 2.81
C ARG A 365 -20.43 51.38 3.71
N THR A 366 -19.49 52.14 3.15
CA THR A 366 -18.33 52.64 3.90
C THR A 366 -18.73 53.84 4.76
N ASN A 367 -18.15 53.93 5.95
CA ASN A 367 -18.26 55.09 6.85
C ASN A 367 -17.09 56.07 6.67
N VAL A 368 -16.05 55.68 5.94
CA VAL A 368 -14.91 56.53 5.58
C VAL A 368 -15.08 57.10 4.18
N THR A 369 -14.55 58.30 3.94
CA THR A 369 -14.67 59.05 2.68
C THR A 369 -13.42 58.96 1.79
N SER A 370 -12.28 58.52 2.32
CA SER A 370 -11.02 58.31 1.59
C SER A 370 -10.13 57.30 2.30
N GLY A 371 -9.08 56.81 1.60
CA GLY A 371 -8.09 55.89 2.17
C GLY A 371 -8.30 54.45 1.74
N LYS A 372 -8.16 53.51 2.68
CA LYS A 372 -8.26 52.06 2.43
C LYS A 372 -9.23 51.42 3.41
N ILE A 373 -9.88 50.35 2.97
CA ILE A 373 -10.79 49.54 3.77
C ILE A 373 -10.46 48.07 3.59
N ASN A 374 -10.56 47.30 4.67
CA ASN A 374 -10.20 45.89 4.69
C ASN A 374 -11.45 45.02 4.83
N PHE A 375 -11.59 44.07 3.93
CA PHE A 375 -12.61 43.04 3.96
C PHE A 375 -12.01 41.72 4.44
N SER A 376 -12.48 41.22 5.58
CA SER A 376 -12.07 39.93 6.12
C SER A 376 -13.08 38.87 5.69
N VAL A 377 -12.59 37.83 5.02
CA VAL A 377 -13.40 36.71 4.54
C VAL A 377 -13.22 35.54 5.49
N SER A 378 -14.32 34.95 5.94
CA SER A 378 -14.31 33.71 6.72
C SER A 378 -15.23 32.67 6.08
N ALA A 379 -14.89 31.39 6.20
CA ALA A 379 -15.65 30.31 5.60
C ALA A 379 -15.85 29.15 6.57
N LYS A 380 -17.02 28.50 6.48
CA LYS A 380 -17.31 27.24 7.15
C LYS A 380 -16.97 26.08 6.20
N LEU A 381 -15.86 25.40 6.47
CA LEU A 381 -15.35 24.27 5.68
C LEU A 381 -16.18 23.00 5.97
N ALA A 382 -16.17 22.06 5.01
CA ALA A 382 -16.86 20.78 5.17
C ALA A 382 -16.36 20.02 6.41
N GLY A 383 -17.27 19.64 7.31
CA GLY A 383 -16.97 18.96 8.58
C GLY A 383 -16.63 19.89 9.75
N GLY A 384 -16.41 21.19 9.53
CA GLY A 384 -16.20 22.18 10.57
C GLY A 384 -17.51 22.87 10.97
N ASN A 385 -17.72 23.11 12.27
CA ASN A 385 -18.89 23.85 12.76
C ASN A 385 -18.69 25.37 12.85
N SER A 386 -17.45 25.85 12.79
CA SER A 386 -17.08 27.25 12.97
C SER A 386 -16.57 27.89 11.68
N PHE A 387 -16.71 29.21 11.56
CA PHE A 387 -16.10 30.00 10.50
C PHE A 387 -14.60 30.15 10.77
N VAL A 388 -13.78 29.85 9.76
CA VAL A 388 -12.32 29.97 9.80
C VAL A 388 -11.90 31.16 8.91
N PRO A 389 -10.95 32.01 9.33
CA PRO A 389 -10.44 33.11 8.51
C PRO A 389 -9.78 32.60 7.22
N MET A 390 -10.22 33.11 6.07
CA MET A 390 -9.69 32.75 4.74
C MET A 390 -8.72 33.79 4.19
N GLY A 391 -8.65 34.96 4.84
CA GLY A 391 -7.77 36.06 4.44
C GLY A 391 -8.45 37.41 4.51
N THR A 392 -7.70 38.44 4.16
CA THR A 392 -8.17 39.83 4.10
C THR A 392 -7.86 40.42 2.73
N VAL A 393 -8.81 41.15 2.15
CA VAL A 393 -8.66 41.87 0.88
C VAL A 393 -8.83 43.37 1.12
N THR A 394 -7.91 44.17 0.59
CA THR A 394 -7.92 45.63 0.74
C THR A 394 -8.49 46.32 -0.48
N PHE A 395 -9.44 47.24 -0.27
CA PHE A 395 -10.00 48.12 -1.29
C PHE A 395 -9.61 49.57 -0.99
N ASN A 396 -9.47 50.38 -2.03
CA ASN A 396 -9.30 51.83 -1.90
C ASN A 396 -10.67 52.50 -1.82
N VAL A 397 -10.83 53.47 -0.93
CA VAL A 397 -12.05 54.24 -0.80
C VAL A 397 -11.91 55.50 -1.65
N ARG A 398 -12.81 55.69 -2.61
CA ARG A 398 -12.86 56.89 -3.45
C ARG A 398 -14.13 57.70 -3.17
N GLN A 399 -14.01 59.01 -3.33
CA GLN A 399 -15.17 59.90 -3.37
C GLN A 399 -15.93 59.66 -4.67
N LEU A 400 -17.22 59.99 -4.65
CA LEU A 400 -18.03 59.95 -5.87
C LEU A 400 -17.45 60.91 -6.91
N PRO A 401 -17.30 60.48 -8.19
CA PRO A 401 -16.96 61.37 -9.29
C PRO A 401 -17.91 62.56 -9.35
N ASP A 402 -17.48 63.67 -9.94
CA ASP A 402 -18.34 64.85 -10.06
C ASP A 402 -19.46 64.59 -11.08
N PRO A 403 -20.73 64.88 -10.73
CA PRO A 403 -21.84 64.75 -11.67
C PRO A 403 -21.77 65.84 -12.74
N ARG A 404 -22.51 65.66 -13.84
CA ARG A 404 -22.68 66.70 -14.85
C ARG A 404 -23.96 67.49 -14.59
N PRO A 405 -23.92 68.83 -14.53
CA PRO A 405 -25.12 69.62 -14.44
C PRO A 405 -25.81 69.69 -15.81
N PHE A 406 -27.13 69.78 -15.79
CA PHE A 406 -27.94 70.08 -16.97
C PHE A 406 -29.22 70.79 -16.55
N LEU A 407 -29.77 71.55 -17.47
CA LEU A 407 -31.02 72.28 -17.27
C LEU A 407 -32.17 71.48 -17.85
N THR A 408 -33.18 71.20 -17.04
CA THR A 408 -34.41 70.51 -17.42
C THR A 408 -35.56 71.49 -17.56
N TYR A 409 -36.37 71.36 -18.61
CA TYR A 409 -37.55 72.20 -18.86
C TYR A 409 -38.64 71.43 -19.60
N ASN A 410 -39.88 71.89 -19.47
CA ASN A 410 -41.02 71.29 -20.15
C ASN A 410 -41.21 71.92 -21.54
N ALA A 411 -41.26 71.09 -22.58
CA ALA A 411 -41.59 71.50 -23.95
C ALA A 411 -42.75 70.64 -24.46
N GLY A 412 -43.98 71.19 -24.43
CA GLY A 412 -45.17 70.50 -24.90
C GLY A 412 -45.55 69.26 -24.09
N GLY A 413 -45.36 69.29 -22.76
CA GLY A 413 -45.65 68.17 -21.86
C GLY A 413 -44.52 67.13 -21.73
N VAL A 414 -43.40 67.33 -22.43
CA VAL A 414 -42.21 66.45 -22.35
C VAL A 414 -41.06 67.19 -21.66
N GLU A 415 -40.44 66.55 -20.66
CA GLU A 415 -39.21 67.05 -20.01
C GLU A 415 -38.03 66.90 -20.98
N LYS A 416 -37.35 67.99 -21.29
CA LYS A 416 -36.13 68.03 -22.10
C LYS A 416 -34.96 68.53 -21.28
N SER A 417 -33.76 68.03 -21.56
CA SER A 417 -32.51 68.42 -20.91
C SER A 417 -31.58 69.11 -21.89
N ILE A 418 -30.97 70.22 -21.48
CA ILE A 418 -29.95 70.94 -22.25
C ILE A 418 -28.74 71.27 -21.37
N ILE A 419 -27.55 71.21 -21.97
CA ILE A 419 -26.28 71.67 -21.37
C ILE A 419 -25.88 72.98 -22.01
N GLU A 420 -26.01 73.05 -23.34
CA GLU A 420 -25.84 74.25 -24.14
C GLU A 420 -26.89 74.28 -25.24
N GLY A 421 -27.46 75.45 -25.53
CA GLY A 421 -28.41 75.60 -26.65
C GLY A 421 -29.40 76.74 -26.53
N ASN A 422 -30.38 76.71 -27.42
CA ASN A 422 -31.45 77.71 -27.51
C ASN A 422 -32.62 77.33 -26.59
N ILE A 423 -33.12 78.28 -25.80
CA ILE A 423 -34.28 78.10 -24.91
C ILE A 423 -35.18 79.33 -24.96
N THR A 424 -36.49 79.16 -24.85
CA THR A 424 -37.40 80.32 -24.70
C THR A 424 -37.40 80.84 -23.27
N LEU A 425 -37.77 82.10 -23.07
CA LEU A 425 -37.84 82.70 -21.73
C LEU A 425 -38.84 81.96 -20.83
N SER A 426 -40.01 81.57 -21.35
CA SER A 426 -40.98 80.73 -20.63
C SER A 426 -40.39 79.39 -20.17
N GLN A 427 -39.66 78.72 -21.05
CA GLN A 427 -38.98 77.45 -20.73
C GLN A 427 -37.89 77.64 -19.67
N LEU A 428 -37.09 78.70 -19.79
CA LEU A 428 -36.03 79.01 -18.82
C LEU A 428 -36.61 79.39 -17.44
N ASN A 429 -37.70 80.15 -17.39
CA ASN A 429 -38.37 80.52 -16.14
C ASN A 429 -38.95 79.32 -15.38
N GLY A 430 -39.35 78.26 -16.09
CA GLY A 430 -39.83 77.00 -15.55
C GLY A 430 -38.75 75.93 -15.39
N ALA A 431 -37.49 76.25 -15.65
CA ALA A 431 -36.42 75.27 -15.66
C ALA A 431 -35.92 74.88 -14.27
N VAL A 432 -35.43 73.65 -14.17
CA VAL A 432 -34.78 73.09 -12.97
C VAL A 432 -33.38 72.60 -13.34
N ILE A 433 -32.39 73.02 -12.58
CA ILE A 433 -31.02 72.53 -12.73
C ILE A 433 -30.90 71.22 -11.96
N LYS A 434 -30.56 70.15 -12.67
CA LYS A 434 -30.28 68.83 -12.11
C LYS A 434 -28.79 68.52 -12.30
N ALA A 435 -28.29 67.62 -11.49
CA ALA A 435 -26.94 67.07 -11.61
C ALA A 435 -27.05 65.55 -11.57
N ASP A 436 -26.49 64.87 -12.56
CA ASP A 436 -26.52 63.41 -12.63
C ASP A 436 -25.29 62.89 -13.38
N TYR A 437 -25.06 61.59 -13.29
CA TYR A 437 -24.08 60.90 -14.11
C TYR A 437 -24.64 60.58 -15.48
N VAL A 438 -23.82 60.80 -16.51
CA VAL A 438 -24.12 60.39 -17.89
C VAL A 438 -23.16 59.29 -18.25
N ASN A 439 -23.67 58.08 -18.50
CA ASN A 439 -22.88 56.90 -18.90
C ASN A 439 -21.83 56.43 -17.89
N GLU A 440 -22.10 56.53 -16.58
CA GLU A 440 -21.22 55.99 -15.54
C GLU A 440 -21.64 54.59 -15.07
N LEU A 441 -20.67 53.82 -14.56
CA LEU A 441 -20.90 52.48 -13.98
C LEU A 441 -21.59 52.53 -12.61
N ILE A 442 -21.75 53.73 -12.05
CA ILE A 442 -22.32 53.97 -10.73
C ILE A 442 -23.51 54.90 -10.84
N SER A 443 -24.46 54.75 -9.92
CA SER A 443 -25.63 55.63 -9.79
C SER A 443 -25.61 56.28 -8.42
N ALA A 444 -25.83 57.59 -8.38
CA ALA A 444 -25.92 58.36 -7.14
C ALA A 444 -26.86 59.56 -7.34
N ASN A 445 -27.65 59.86 -6.30
CA ASN A 445 -28.59 60.98 -6.34
C ASN A 445 -27.90 62.27 -5.88
N PHE A 446 -27.76 63.24 -6.77
CA PHE A 446 -27.23 64.56 -6.43
C PHE A 446 -28.35 65.60 -6.31
N THR A 447 -28.22 66.48 -5.32
CA THR A 447 -29.14 67.60 -5.12
C THR A 447 -28.40 68.91 -5.36
N VAL A 448 -28.92 69.76 -6.25
CA VAL A 448 -28.36 71.09 -6.50
C VAL A 448 -28.74 72.03 -5.35
N VAL A 449 -27.74 72.66 -4.75
CA VAL A 449 -27.84 73.49 -3.54
C VAL A 449 -27.91 74.97 -3.89
N SER A 450 -27.13 75.41 -4.89
CA SER A 450 -27.12 76.83 -5.31
C SER A 450 -26.55 76.96 -6.72
N PHE A 451 -26.85 78.07 -7.39
CA PHE A 451 -26.22 78.47 -8.64
C PHE A 451 -26.37 79.97 -8.85
N THR A 452 -25.68 80.53 -9.85
CA THR A 452 -25.84 81.93 -10.25
C THR A 452 -26.12 82.04 -11.73
N LEU A 453 -26.91 83.06 -12.10
CA LEU A 453 -27.09 83.48 -13.49
C LEU A 453 -26.23 84.71 -13.73
N GLU A 454 -25.37 84.63 -14.74
CA GLU A 454 -24.62 85.75 -15.28
C GLU A 454 -25.26 86.20 -16.59
N TYR A 455 -25.60 87.49 -16.64
CA TYR A 455 -26.24 88.17 -17.76
C TYR A 455 -25.17 88.79 -18.69
N PRO A 456 -25.50 89.15 -19.94
CA PRO A 456 -24.53 89.70 -20.89
C PRO A 456 -23.82 90.98 -20.42
N ASN A 457 -24.40 91.74 -19.50
CA ASN A 457 -23.84 92.95 -18.90
C ASN A 457 -22.85 92.65 -17.74
N GLY A 458 -22.59 91.38 -17.41
CA GLY A 458 -21.73 90.95 -16.31
C GLY A 458 -22.42 90.97 -14.94
N GLU A 459 -23.71 91.29 -14.88
CA GLU A 459 -24.51 91.19 -13.64
C GLU A 459 -24.69 89.71 -13.27
N VAL A 460 -24.56 89.40 -11.98
CA VAL A 460 -24.69 88.04 -11.45
C VAL A 460 -25.75 88.02 -10.35
N LEU A 461 -26.76 87.17 -10.50
CA LEU A 461 -27.79 86.96 -9.49
C LEU A 461 -27.77 85.51 -9.01
N GLU A 462 -27.85 85.31 -7.70
CA GLU A 462 -27.79 83.98 -7.08
C GLU A 462 -29.18 83.33 -6.94
N SER A 463 -29.18 82.00 -6.84
CA SER A 463 -30.33 81.21 -6.44
C SER A 463 -29.94 80.19 -5.36
N ASN A 464 -30.89 79.98 -4.45
CA ASN A 464 -30.85 78.93 -3.45
C ASN A 464 -31.76 77.78 -3.92
N GLY A 465 -31.17 76.60 -4.08
CA GLY A 465 -31.81 75.41 -4.64
C GLY A 465 -31.61 75.24 -6.14
N SER A 466 -32.44 74.40 -6.75
CA SER A 466 -32.32 73.96 -8.15
C SER A 466 -33.13 74.81 -9.14
N THR A 467 -33.93 75.78 -8.68
CA THR A 467 -34.84 76.59 -9.50
C THR A 467 -34.42 78.06 -9.54
N LEU A 468 -34.87 78.83 -10.53
CA LEU A 468 -34.58 80.26 -10.59
C LEU A 468 -35.26 81.05 -9.47
N SER A 469 -34.53 82.02 -8.90
CA SER A 469 -35.07 82.96 -7.91
C SER A 469 -35.99 84.00 -8.55
N ALA A 470 -36.85 84.64 -7.76
CA ALA A 470 -37.76 85.68 -8.26
C ALA A 470 -36.99 86.86 -8.90
N ALA A 471 -35.84 87.25 -8.31
CA ALA A 471 -34.97 88.29 -8.85
C ALA A 471 -34.40 87.89 -10.22
N GLN A 472 -33.93 86.65 -10.37
CA GLN A 472 -33.44 86.13 -11.65
C GLN A 472 -34.53 86.14 -12.74
N LYS A 473 -35.75 85.71 -12.41
CA LYS A 473 -36.89 85.71 -13.36
C LYS A 473 -37.27 87.14 -13.78
N ASN A 474 -37.34 88.07 -12.83
CA ASN A 474 -37.64 89.48 -13.11
C ASN A 474 -36.58 90.11 -14.03
N ARG A 475 -35.30 89.82 -13.77
CA ARG A 475 -34.19 90.32 -14.59
C ARG A 475 -34.16 89.68 -15.98
N LEU A 476 -34.46 88.39 -16.10
CA LEU A 476 -34.60 87.68 -17.39
C LEU A 476 -35.75 88.25 -18.25
N ASN A 477 -36.85 88.70 -17.64
CA ASN A 477 -37.93 89.36 -18.38
C ASN A 477 -37.52 90.66 -19.07
N GLN A 478 -36.41 91.28 -18.65
CA GLN A 478 -35.86 92.49 -19.27
C GLN A 478 -34.79 92.18 -20.34
N GLU A 479 -34.38 90.93 -20.47
CA GLU A 479 -33.38 90.50 -21.45
C GLU A 479 -33.93 90.44 -22.88
N ARG A 480 -33.03 90.68 -23.84
CA ARG A 480 -33.37 90.61 -25.27
C ARG A 480 -33.30 89.16 -25.75
N VAL A 481 -34.16 88.83 -26.71
CA VAL A 481 -34.01 87.58 -27.47
C VAL A 481 -32.64 87.63 -28.17
N GLY A 482 -31.90 86.52 -28.08
CA GLY A 482 -30.52 86.39 -28.54
C GLY A 482 -29.47 86.51 -27.43
N SER A 483 -29.83 87.04 -26.25
CA SER A 483 -28.93 87.11 -25.09
C SER A 483 -28.45 85.73 -24.68
N ARG A 484 -27.14 85.62 -24.37
CA ARG A 484 -26.53 84.43 -23.78
C ARG A 484 -26.54 84.58 -22.26
N ILE A 485 -27.13 83.62 -21.57
CA ILE A 485 -27.19 83.54 -20.12
C ILE A 485 -26.27 82.41 -19.69
N LEU A 486 -25.34 82.69 -18.79
CA LEU A 486 -24.46 81.67 -18.22
C LEU A 486 -25.00 81.24 -16.86
N VAL A 487 -25.21 79.94 -16.68
CA VAL A 487 -25.51 79.34 -15.39
C VAL A 487 -24.19 78.87 -14.80
N ARG A 488 -23.64 79.60 -13.84
CA ARG A 488 -22.32 79.31 -13.27
C ARG A 488 -22.40 79.17 -11.75
N GLY A 489 -21.28 78.76 -11.13
CA GLY A 489 -21.22 78.56 -9.68
C GLY A 489 -22.22 77.51 -9.19
N ILE A 490 -22.56 76.52 -10.03
CA ILE A 490 -23.51 75.46 -9.69
C ILE A 490 -22.87 74.58 -8.60
N LYS A 491 -23.52 74.50 -7.43
CA LYS A 491 -23.11 73.64 -6.32
C LYS A 491 -24.09 72.50 -6.15
N ALA A 492 -23.59 71.28 -6.06
CA ALA A 492 -24.40 70.09 -5.80
C ALA A 492 -23.82 69.25 -4.66
N VAL A 493 -24.70 68.57 -3.92
CA VAL A 493 -24.33 67.64 -2.85
C VAL A 493 -24.80 66.22 -3.19
N GLY A 494 -23.90 65.26 -3.07
CA GLY A 494 -24.18 63.84 -3.28
C GLY A 494 -24.48 63.10 -1.97
N PRO A 495 -24.77 61.79 -2.04
CA PRO A 495 -25.01 60.97 -0.84
C PRO A 495 -23.75 60.76 0.02
N ASP A 496 -22.58 61.13 -0.50
CA ASP A 496 -21.32 61.21 0.25
C ASP A 496 -21.15 62.50 1.06
N ARG A 497 -22.16 63.39 1.04
CA ARG A 497 -22.25 64.64 1.81
C ARG A 497 -21.21 65.70 1.43
N LEU A 498 -20.51 65.53 0.32
CA LEU A 498 -19.55 66.51 -0.18
C LEU A 498 -20.21 67.47 -1.16
N VAL A 499 -19.99 68.77 -0.95
CA VAL A 499 -20.43 69.83 -1.86
C VAL A 499 -19.42 69.98 -2.98
N ARG A 500 -19.90 69.95 -4.22
CA ARG A 500 -19.10 70.02 -5.45
C ARG A 500 -19.46 71.25 -6.25
N SER A 501 -18.46 71.90 -6.81
CA SER A 501 -18.63 72.96 -7.80
C SER A 501 -18.63 72.34 -9.19
N LEU A 502 -19.75 72.46 -9.90
CA LEU A 502 -19.94 71.83 -11.20
C LEU A 502 -19.63 72.81 -12.34
N PRO A 503 -19.34 72.30 -13.56
CA PRO A 503 -19.15 73.13 -14.74
C PRO A 503 -20.33 74.07 -15.02
N LEU A 504 -20.06 75.20 -15.69
CA LEU A 504 -21.12 76.13 -16.10
C LEU A 504 -21.95 75.57 -17.25
N LEU A 505 -23.17 76.08 -17.40
CA LEU A 505 -24.06 75.86 -18.55
C LEU A 505 -24.24 77.18 -19.30
N ALA A 506 -24.49 77.12 -20.60
CA ALA A 506 -24.71 78.32 -21.41
C ALA A 506 -25.99 78.17 -22.23
N VAL A 507 -26.95 79.06 -22.03
CA VAL A 507 -28.21 79.04 -22.80
C VAL A 507 -28.40 80.35 -23.54
N LYS A 508 -28.93 80.28 -24.76
CA LYS A 508 -29.25 81.45 -25.56
C LYS A 508 -30.77 81.61 -25.62
N LEU A 509 -31.26 82.79 -25.28
CA LEU A 509 -32.69 83.10 -25.40
C LEU A 509 -33.08 83.11 -26.88
N SER A 510 -33.99 82.22 -27.30
CA SER A 510 -34.44 82.09 -28.69
C SER A 510 -35.83 82.67 -28.96
N GLY A 511 -36.60 82.92 -27.90
CA GLY A 511 -37.95 83.47 -27.94
C GLY A 511 -38.43 83.82 -26.53
N ARG A 512 -39.64 84.39 -26.41
CA ARG A 512 -40.25 84.67 -25.12
C ARG A 512 -41.11 83.51 -24.65
#